data_AF-A0A975A4J1-F1
#
_entry.id   AF-A0A975A4J1-F1
#
_cell.length_a   1.000
_cell.length_b   1.000
_cell.length_c   1.000
_cell.angle_alpha   90.00
_cell.angle_beta   90.00
_cell.angle_gamma   90.00
#
_symmetry.space_group_name_H-M   'P 1'
#
loop_
_entity.id
_entity.type
_entity.pdbx_description
1 polymer ?
#
loop_
_entity_poly.entity_id
_entity_poly.type
_entity_poly.pdbx_seq_one_letter_code
_entity_poly.pdbx_strand_id
1 'polypeptide(L)'
;MSKMDNLRAMREAKYAEAQKRSSSAPARPRAAAPVAPPAAAARTPARSAAQPEVGADQPATEELCGHRNMSGRTCTREQGHPQKSHRYS
;
A
#
# COMPACT_ATOMS: atom_id res chain seq x y z
N MET A 1 27.92 -7.57 -27.07
CA MET A 1 26.63 -6.92 -26.76
C MET A 1 26.85 -5.86 -25.72
N SER A 2 26.52 -4.61 -26.00
CA SER A 2 26.63 -3.53 -25.02
C SER A 2 25.61 -3.75 -23.89
N LYS A 3 25.84 -3.13 -22.73
CA LYS A 3 24.86 -3.10 -21.63
C LYS A 3 23.49 -2.59 -22.11
N MET A 4 23.47 -1.70 -23.09
CA MET A 4 22.26 -1.14 -23.69
C MET A 4 21.52 -2.15 -24.56
N ASP A 5 22.24 -3.02 -25.28
CA ASP A 5 21.64 -4.07 -26.10
C ASP A 5 20.93 -5.12 -25.23
N ASN A 6 21.54 -5.49 -24.10
CA ASN A 6 20.90 -6.40 -23.14
C ASN A 6 19.61 -5.82 -22.55
N LEU A 7 19.60 -4.52 -22.22
CA LEU A 7 18.39 -3.84 -21.73
C LEU A 7 17.32 -3.72 -22.82
N ARG A 8 17.72 -3.53 -24.08
CA ARG A 8 16.81 -3.51 -25.22
C ARG A 8 16.17 -4.88 -25.45
N ALA A 9 16.97 -5.95 -25.47
CA ALA A 9 16.50 -7.33 -25.62
C ALA A 9 15.49 -7.72 -24.53
N MET A 10 15.77 -7.38 -23.26
CA MET A 10 14.84 -7.65 -22.15
C MET A 10 13.51 -6.87 -22.28
N ARG A 11 13.57 -5.65 -22.83
CA ARG A 11 12.38 -4.83 -23.06
C ARG A 11 11.52 -5.40 -24.20
N GLU A 12 12.16 -5.78 -25.31
CA GLU A 12 11.49 -6.37 -26.46
C GLU A 12 10.84 -7.72 -26.13
N ALA A 13 11.51 -8.56 -25.33
CA ALA A 13 10.94 -9.81 -24.83
C ALA A 13 9.64 -9.56 -24.03
N LYS A 14 9.65 -8.59 -23.09
CA LYS A 14 8.47 -8.21 -22.31
C LYS A 14 7.34 -7.67 -23.18
N TYR A 15 7.66 -6.87 -24.19
CA TYR A 15 6.65 -6.37 -25.13
C TYR A 15 6.03 -7.49 -25.96
N ALA A 16 6.85 -8.42 -26.46
CA ALA A 16 6.36 -9.57 -27.22
C ALA A 16 5.42 -10.45 -26.37
N GLU A 17 5.76 -10.69 -25.11
CA GLU A 17 4.89 -11.42 -24.19
C GLU A 17 3.59 -10.68 -23.87
N ALA A 18 3.65 -9.36 -23.66
CA ALA A 18 2.48 -8.55 -23.40
C ALA A 18 1.52 -8.52 -24.60
N GLN A 19 2.05 -8.41 -25.83
CA GLN A 19 1.25 -8.46 -27.05
C GLN A 19 0.55 -9.82 -27.22
N LYS A 20 1.26 -10.93 -26.98
CA LYS A 20 0.68 -12.29 -27.03
C LYS A 20 -0.44 -12.47 -26.00
N ARG A 21 -0.29 -11.88 -24.81
CA ARG A 21 -1.32 -11.92 -23.77
C ARG A 21 -2.50 -11.02 -24.11
N SER A 22 -2.29 -9.85 -24.71
CA SER A 22 -3.37 -8.95 -25.10
C SER A 22 -4.19 -9.48 -26.27
N SER A 23 -3.58 -10.19 -27.23
CA SER A 23 -4.30 -10.76 -28.37
C SER A 23 -5.20 -11.94 -27.99
N SER A 24 -4.92 -12.60 -26.87
CA SER A 24 -5.69 -13.74 -26.36
C SER A 24 -6.60 -13.38 -25.18
N ALA A 25 -6.55 -12.14 -24.68
CA ALA A 25 -7.35 -11.72 -23.55
C ALA A 25 -8.81 -11.47 -23.97
N PRO A 26 -9.80 -12.06 -23.27
CA PRO A 26 -11.20 -11.75 -23.50
C PRO A 26 -11.49 -10.28 -23.14
N ALA A 27 -12.37 -9.63 -23.89
CA ALA A 27 -12.79 -8.26 -23.64
C ALA A 27 -13.35 -8.14 -22.22
N ARG A 28 -12.68 -7.38 -21.35
CA ARG A 28 -13.18 -7.10 -20.01
C ARG A 28 -14.37 -6.15 -20.11
N PRO A 29 -15.49 -6.44 -19.42
CA PRO A 29 -16.58 -5.49 -19.31
C PRO A 29 -16.07 -4.22 -18.64
N ARG A 30 -16.48 -3.05 -19.16
CA ARG A 30 -16.21 -1.75 -18.52
C ARG A 30 -16.81 -1.78 -17.11
N ALA A 31 -15.96 -1.73 -16.10
CA ALA A 31 -16.41 -1.60 -14.72
C ALA A 31 -17.15 -0.27 -14.57
N ALA A 32 -18.33 -0.31 -13.93
CA ALA A 32 -19.11 0.88 -13.62
C ALA A 32 -18.32 1.83 -12.72
N ALA A 33 -18.52 3.13 -12.90
CA ALA A 33 -17.85 4.15 -12.10
C ALA A 33 -18.24 4.00 -10.62
N PRO A 34 -17.28 4.13 -9.68
CA PRO A 34 -17.58 4.05 -8.25
C PRO A 34 -18.47 5.23 -7.83
N VAL A 35 -19.62 4.92 -7.26
CA VAL A 35 -20.54 5.91 -6.67
C VAL A 35 -20.06 6.22 -5.26
N ALA A 36 -19.92 7.50 -4.93
CA ALA A 36 -19.45 7.96 -3.63
C ALA A 36 -20.46 7.61 -2.50
N PRO A 37 -20.00 7.19 -1.31
CA PRO A 37 -20.87 7.00 -0.16
C PRO A 37 -21.40 8.34 0.37
N PRO A 38 -22.61 8.39 0.95
CA PRO A 38 -23.17 9.62 1.51
C PRO A 38 -22.37 10.09 2.73
N ALA A 39 -22.13 11.41 2.80
CA ALA A 39 -21.35 12.04 3.87
C ALA A 39 -22.08 11.92 5.22
N ALA A 40 -21.42 11.32 6.21
CA ALA A 40 -21.89 11.32 7.58
C ALA A 40 -21.75 12.73 8.17
N ALA A 41 -22.84 13.22 8.77
CA ALA A 41 -22.91 14.53 9.41
C ALA A 41 -21.86 14.69 10.53
N ALA A 42 -21.27 15.88 10.58
CA ALA A 42 -20.25 16.30 11.53
C ALA A 42 -20.73 16.14 12.99
N ARG A 43 -19.89 15.53 13.84
CA ARG A 43 -19.99 15.63 15.30
C ARG A 43 -18.95 16.64 15.80
N THR A 44 -19.45 17.64 16.53
CA THR A 44 -18.72 18.71 17.22
C THR A 44 -17.75 18.19 18.28
N PRO A 45 -16.65 18.91 18.59
CA PRO A 45 -15.63 18.45 19.52
C PRO A 45 -16.04 18.69 20.98
N ALA A 46 -15.96 17.64 21.81
CA ALA A 46 -16.07 17.74 23.25
C ALA A 46 -14.67 17.76 23.88
N ARG A 47 -14.30 18.97 24.31
CA ARG A 47 -13.44 19.36 25.44
C ARG A 47 -12.62 18.29 26.17
N SER A 48 -11.31 18.53 26.22
CA SER A 48 -10.27 17.88 27.03
C SER A 48 -10.64 17.70 28.50
N ALA A 49 -10.32 16.53 29.04
CA ALA A 49 -10.08 16.32 30.47
C ALA A 49 -9.04 15.21 30.68
N ALA A 50 -7.93 15.61 31.32
CA ALA A 50 -7.02 14.87 32.20
C ALA A 50 -6.49 13.47 31.79
N GLN A 51 -5.15 13.39 31.72
CA GLN A 51 -4.35 12.18 31.88
C GLN A 51 -4.69 11.41 33.18
N PRO A 52 -4.32 10.13 33.22
CA PRO A 52 -3.37 9.71 34.24
C PRO A 52 -2.14 9.04 33.63
N GLU A 53 -0.98 9.42 34.14
CA GLU A 53 0.26 8.65 34.10
C GLU A 53 0.00 7.27 34.74
N VAL A 54 0.14 6.21 33.95
CA VAL A 54 0.32 4.85 34.45
C VAL A 54 1.44 4.22 33.64
N GLY A 55 2.65 4.23 34.21
CA GLY A 55 3.65 3.24 33.87
C GLY A 55 3.17 1.87 34.36
N ALA A 56 3.00 0.94 33.43
CA ALA A 56 2.89 -0.48 33.71
C ALA A 56 3.42 -1.24 32.49
N ASP A 57 4.60 -1.82 32.67
CA ASP A 57 5.04 -3.11 32.13
C ASP A 57 4.25 -3.69 30.94
N GLN A 58 4.90 -3.56 29.79
CA GLN A 58 4.85 -4.42 28.60
C GLN A 58 4.23 -5.81 28.84
N PRO A 59 3.59 -6.35 27.79
CA PRO A 59 4.18 -7.51 27.16
C PRO A 59 4.93 -6.99 25.94
N ALA A 60 6.19 -7.37 25.81
CA ALA A 60 6.96 -7.19 24.59
C ALA A 60 6.38 -8.12 23.52
N THR A 61 5.14 -7.86 23.13
CA THR A 61 4.56 -8.35 21.89
C THR A 61 5.03 -7.37 20.85
N GLU A 62 6.22 -7.62 20.30
CA GLU A 62 6.57 -7.35 18.90
C GLU A 62 5.62 -6.34 18.25
N GLU A 63 5.71 -5.07 18.66
CA GLU A 63 4.71 -4.08 18.26
C GLU A 63 4.85 -3.94 16.75
N LEU A 64 3.75 -4.05 16.02
CA LEU A 64 3.78 -3.97 14.57
C LEU A 64 3.81 -2.51 14.13
N CYS A 65 4.70 -2.22 13.17
CA CYS A 65 4.96 -0.94 12.55
C CYS A 65 3.68 -0.17 12.16
N GLY A 66 2.62 -0.87 11.73
CA GLY A 66 1.28 -0.27 11.57
C GLY A 66 1.06 0.62 10.33
N HIS A 67 2.08 0.81 9.49
CA HIS A 67 2.00 1.65 8.29
C HIS A 67 1.23 0.93 7.16
N ARG A 68 0.66 1.68 6.20
CA ARG A 68 -0.01 1.10 5.03
C ARG A 68 0.82 1.21 3.76
N ASN A 69 0.84 0.14 2.97
CA ASN A 69 1.44 0.16 1.63
C ASN A 69 0.50 0.83 0.60
N MET A 70 1.01 1.07 -0.61
CA MET A 70 0.23 1.65 -1.72
C MET A 70 -1.00 0.82 -2.14
N SER A 71 -1.03 -0.47 -1.76
CA SER A 71 -2.15 -1.38 -2.00
C SER A 71 -3.13 -1.44 -0.81
N GLY A 72 -2.96 -0.57 0.19
CA GLY A 72 -3.84 -0.48 1.37
C GLY A 72 -3.61 -1.55 2.44
N ARG A 73 -2.61 -2.41 2.32
CA ARG A 73 -2.29 -3.44 3.33
C ARG A 73 -1.43 -2.87 4.45
N THR A 74 -1.73 -3.26 5.68
CA THR A 74 -0.97 -2.88 6.88
C THR A 74 0.33 -3.68 6.99
N CYS A 75 1.41 -3.04 7.42
CA CYS A 75 2.69 -3.67 7.68
C CYS A 75 2.62 -4.46 9.00
N THR A 76 2.88 -5.76 8.92
CA THR A 76 2.96 -6.68 10.05
C THR A 76 4.40 -6.96 10.47
N ARG A 77 5.27 -5.96 10.32
CA ARG A 77 6.67 -6.05 10.74
C ARG A 77 6.86 -5.27 12.03
N GLU A 78 7.90 -5.56 12.78
CA GLU A 78 8.28 -4.84 14.01
C GLU A 78 8.38 -3.31 13.84
N GLN A 79 8.02 -2.58 14.89
CA GLN A 79 8.18 -1.14 15.04
C GLN A 79 9.65 -0.75 14.82
N GLY A 80 9.88 0.37 14.13
CA GLY A 80 11.22 0.93 13.97
C GLY A 80 12.16 0.16 13.03
N HIS A 81 11.64 -0.71 12.15
CA HIS A 81 12.49 -1.45 11.23
C HIS A 81 13.37 -0.52 10.37
N PRO A 82 14.71 -0.75 10.30
CA PRO A 82 15.66 0.17 9.65
C PRO A 82 15.57 0.18 8.12
N GLN A 83 14.69 -0.66 7.56
CA GLN A 83 14.51 -0.78 6.13
C GLN A 83 13.60 0.34 5.63
N LYS A 84 14.07 1.04 4.58
CA LYS A 84 13.52 2.25 3.95
C LYS A 84 12.05 2.49 4.34
N SER A 85 11.90 3.47 5.22
CA SER A 85 10.64 3.99 5.72
C SER A 85 9.58 3.96 4.62
N HIS A 86 8.49 3.32 5.01
CA HIS A 86 7.23 3.21 4.31
C HIS A 86 6.98 4.40 3.40
N ARG A 87 6.58 4.09 2.16
CA ARG A 87 6.51 5.07 1.09
C ARG A 87 5.61 6.28 1.40
N TYR A 88 4.76 6.19 2.43
CA TYR A 88 4.06 7.31 3.04
C TYR A 88 3.97 7.02 4.54
N SER A 89 4.59 7.89 5.36
CA SER A 89 4.28 8.03 6.79
C SER A 89 2.80 8.41 6.96
#